data_AF-A0A1E7RNX4-F1
#
_entry.id   AF-A0A1E7RNX4-F1
#
_cell.length_a   1.000
_cell.length_b   1.000
_cell.length_c   1.000
_cell.angle_alpha   90.00
_cell.angle_beta   90.00
_cell.angle_gamma   90.00
#
_symmetry.space_group_name_H-M   'P 1'
#
loop_
_entity.id
_entity.type
_entity.pdbx_description
1 polymer ?
#
loop_
_entity_poly.entity_id
_entity_poly.type
_entity_poly.pdbx_seq_one_letter_code
_entity_poly.pdbx_strand_id
1 'polypeptide(L)'
;MVQEDALLLNPTLDDPNDHLEFRADGRIEPVVINGVPSQKGLATIHHCGLARLELLQMRARHRRIVMAAIRHTVAALEAGLEPGADLDDLVGFLEPKEAYVALTRSLVREHMGPFLQSLGLDQLL
;
A
#
# COMPACT_ATOMS: atom_id res chain seq x y z
N MET A 1 41.36 -5.66 -3.00
CA MET A 1 40.36 -4.61 -3.27
C MET A 1 39.10 -4.99 -2.53
N VAL A 2 38.55 -4.09 -1.72
CA VAL A 2 37.21 -4.26 -1.14
C VAL A 2 36.24 -3.81 -2.23
N GLN A 3 35.34 -4.68 -2.64
CA GLN A 3 34.28 -4.36 -3.59
C GLN A 3 33.10 -3.83 -2.77
N GLU A 4 32.63 -2.62 -3.06
CA GLU A 4 31.45 -2.06 -2.43
C GLU A 4 30.21 -2.71 -3.05
N ASP A 5 29.36 -3.29 -2.21
CA ASP A 5 28.08 -3.87 -2.64
C ASP A 5 26.96 -2.84 -2.51
N ALA A 6 26.13 -2.73 -3.55
CA ALA A 6 24.96 -1.86 -3.55
C ALA A 6 23.90 -2.40 -2.57
N LEU A 7 23.83 -1.79 -1.39
CA LEU A 7 23.00 -2.25 -0.28
C LEU A 7 21.55 -1.76 -0.35
N LEU A 8 21.29 -0.63 -1.02
CA LEU A 8 19.93 -0.11 -1.18
C LEU A 8 19.21 -0.79 -2.36
N LEU A 9 17.91 -0.96 -2.22
CA LEU A 9 17.06 -1.47 -3.27
C LEU A 9 17.01 -0.48 -4.43
N ASN A 10 17.29 -0.97 -5.63
CA ASN A 10 17.13 -0.21 -6.85
C ASN A 10 15.86 -0.69 -7.57
N PRO A 11 14.75 0.06 -7.53
CA PRO A 11 13.47 -0.40 -8.10
C PRO A 11 13.48 -0.52 -9.63
N THR A 12 14.55 -0.12 -10.33
CA THR A 12 14.71 -0.37 -11.78
C THR A 12 15.40 -1.70 -12.08
N LEU A 13 16.02 -2.34 -11.08
CA LEU A 13 16.80 -3.57 -11.23
C LEU A 13 16.31 -4.70 -10.31
N ASP A 14 15.90 -4.35 -9.09
CA ASP A 14 15.42 -5.26 -8.06
C ASP A 14 13.89 -5.28 -8.06
N ASP A 15 13.28 -6.46 -7.91
CA ASP A 15 11.85 -6.54 -7.57
C ASP A 15 11.67 -6.16 -6.09
N PRO A 16 10.89 -5.10 -5.77
CA PRO A 16 10.63 -4.72 -4.39
C PRO A 16 10.01 -5.86 -3.55
N ASN A 17 9.22 -6.74 -4.17
CA ASN A 17 8.53 -7.82 -3.47
C ASN A 17 9.48 -8.93 -2.97
N ASP A 18 10.70 -9.00 -3.49
CA ASP A 18 11.73 -9.94 -3.00
C ASP A 18 12.40 -9.44 -1.71
N HIS A 19 12.15 -8.19 -1.33
CA HIS A 19 12.92 -7.49 -0.31
C HIS A 19 12.06 -6.79 0.74
N LEU A 20 10.87 -6.30 0.37
CA LEU A 20 9.98 -5.53 1.22
C LEU A 20 8.59 -6.16 1.28
N GLU A 21 8.10 -6.37 2.49
CA GLU A 21 6.74 -6.78 2.77
C GLU A 21 5.93 -5.57 3.26
N PHE A 22 4.89 -5.21 2.51
CA PHE A 22 3.95 -4.16 2.88
C PHE A 22 2.77 -4.78 3.63
N ARG A 23 2.65 -4.44 4.92
CA ARG A 23 1.56 -4.94 5.76
C ARG A 23 0.31 -4.09 5.58
N ALA A 24 -0.85 -4.73 5.68
CA ALA A 24 -2.15 -4.06 5.58
C ALA A 24 -2.34 -2.95 6.62
N ASP A 25 -1.62 -2.97 7.76
CA ASP A 25 -1.65 -1.93 8.80
C ASP A 25 -0.78 -0.70 8.48
N GLY A 26 -0.10 -0.69 7.32
CA GLY A 26 0.83 0.35 6.92
C GLY A 26 2.25 0.16 7.44
N ARG A 27 2.59 -0.98 8.07
CA ARG A 27 3.99 -1.32 8.38
C ARG A 27 4.72 -1.82 7.13
N ILE A 28 6.03 -1.63 7.11
CA ILE A 28 6.92 -2.15 6.08
C ILE A 28 7.99 -2.96 6.81
N GLU A 29 8.17 -4.20 6.39
CA GLU A 29 9.11 -5.15 6.97
C GLU A 29 10.03 -5.72 5.89
N PRO A 30 11.27 -6.13 6.21
CA PRO A 30 12.08 -6.86 5.25
C PRO A 30 11.49 -8.25 5.02
N VAL A 31 11.46 -8.71 3.77
CA VAL A 31 11.10 -10.09 3.44
C VAL A 31 12.09 -11.05 4.09
N VAL A 32 11.59 -12.16 4.63
CA VAL A 32 12.41 -13.21 5.26
C VAL A 32 12.53 -14.40 4.29
N ILE A 33 13.75 -14.69 3.86
CA ILE A 33 14.07 -15.78 2.93
C ILE A 33 14.88 -16.83 3.70
N ASN A 34 14.37 -18.06 3.80
CA ASN A 34 15.00 -19.15 4.56
C ASN A 34 15.34 -18.76 6.02
N GLY A 35 14.46 -17.98 6.66
CA GLY A 35 14.66 -17.50 8.04
C GLY A 35 15.60 -16.31 8.18
N VAL A 36 16.17 -15.78 7.10
CA VAL A 36 17.06 -14.62 7.10
C VAL A 36 16.36 -13.40 6.47
N PRO A 37 16.28 -12.25 7.17
CA PRO A 37 15.77 -11.02 6.57
C PRO A 37 16.62 -10.54 5.40
N SER A 38 15.96 -10.02 4.36
CA SER A 38 16.64 -9.41 3.22
C SER A 38 17.53 -8.24 3.67
N GLN A 39 18.82 -8.32 3.36
CA GLN A 39 19.78 -7.26 3.68
C GLN A 39 19.44 -5.96 2.95
N LYS A 40 19.05 -6.06 1.67
CA LYS A 40 18.58 -4.89 0.90
C LYS A 40 17.31 -4.29 1.49
N GLY A 41 16.36 -5.14 1.91
CA GLY A 41 15.14 -4.70 2.59
C GLY A 41 15.44 -3.94 3.89
N LEU A 42 16.28 -4.53 4.76
CA LEU A 42 16.71 -3.91 6.02
C LEU A 42 17.36 -2.55 5.80
N ALA A 43 18.34 -2.48 4.89
CA ALA A 43 19.06 -1.25 4.61
C ALA A 43 18.14 -0.17 4.02
N THR A 44 17.27 -0.55 3.08
CA THR A 44 16.31 0.38 2.46
C THR A 44 15.34 0.94 3.50
N ILE A 45 14.78 0.08 4.36
CA ILE A 45 13.89 0.52 5.45
C ILE A 45 14.60 1.51 6.38
N HIS A 46 15.83 1.20 6.78
CA HIS A 46 16.62 2.03 7.68
C HIS A 46 16.99 3.38 7.05
N HIS A 47 17.66 3.37 5.90
CA HIS A 47 18.22 4.57 5.28
C HIS A 47 17.14 5.46 4.65
N CYS A 48 16.11 4.90 4.02
CA CYS A 48 14.99 5.67 3.51
C CYS A 48 13.97 6.04 4.62
N GLY A 49 14.13 5.49 5.84
CA GLY A 49 13.26 5.83 6.97
C GLY A 49 11.83 5.33 6.84
N LEU A 50 11.63 4.19 6.17
CA LEU A 50 10.30 3.68 5.85
C LEU A 50 9.49 3.21 7.07
N ALA A 51 10.16 2.99 8.20
CA ALA A 51 9.57 2.52 9.46
C ALA A 51 9.69 3.54 10.62
N ARG A 52 9.79 4.84 10.34
CA ARG A 52 9.77 5.88 11.40
C ARG A 52 8.40 5.95 12.06
N LEU A 53 8.37 6.19 13.39
CA LEU A 53 7.15 6.17 14.20
C LEU A 53 6.05 7.08 13.67
N GLU A 54 6.39 8.33 13.34
CA GLU A 54 5.43 9.31 12.82
C GLU A 54 4.81 8.86 11.49
N LEU A 55 5.63 8.32 10.59
CA LEU A 55 5.18 7.81 9.30
C LEU A 55 4.24 6.60 9.47
N LEU A 56 4.55 5.72 10.42
CA LEU A 56 3.67 4.58 10.77
C LEU A 56 2.33 5.06 11.34
N GLN A 57 2.33 6.07 12.22
CA GLN A 57 1.11 6.65 12.77
C GLN A 57 0.26 7.32 11.69
N MET A 58 0.88 8.05 10.76
CA MET A 58 0.19 8.68 9.64
C MET A 58 -0.43 7.64 8.70
N ARG A 59 0.30 6.57 8.33
CA ARG A 59 -0.24 5.48 7.51
C ARG A 59 -1.38 4.73 8.21
N ALA A 60 -1.26 4.48 9.52
CA ALA A 60 -2.33 3.87 10.30
C ALA A 60 -3.59 4.76 10.38
N ARG A 61 -3.43 6.08 10.46
CA ARG A 61 -4.55 7.03 10.38
C ARG A 61 -5.18 7.01 8.98
N HIS A 62 -4.37 7.11 7.93
CA HIS A 62 -4.82 7.07 6.54
C HIS A 62 -5.61 5.80 6.24
N ARG A 63 -5.08 4.65 6.64
CA ARG A 63 -5.75 3.35 6.52
C ARG A 63 -7.14 3.37 7.16
N ARG A 64 -7.32 3.93 8.36
CA ARG A 64 -8.63 3.97 9.02
C ARG A 64 -9.67 4.72 8.19
N ILE A 65 -9.25 5.81 7.54
CA ILE A 65 -10.10 6.63 6.68
C ILE A 65 -10.47 5.84 5.42
N VAL A 66 -9.47 5.35 4.68
CA VAL A 66 -9.68 4.55 3.45
C VAL A 66 -10.56 3.33 3.73
N MET A 67 -10.28 2.59 4.81
CA MET A 67 -11.07 1.41 5.16
C MET A 67 -12.52 1.74 5.56
N ALA A 68 -12.80 2.95 6.05
CA ALA A 68 -14.18 3.36 6.31
C ALA A 68 -14.93 3.56 4.99
N ALA A 69 -14.35 4.31 4.05
CA ALA A 69 -14.91 4.52 2.70
C ALA A 69 -15.10 3.19 1.95
N ILE A 70 -14.12 2.29 2.00
CA ILE A 70 -14.23 0.92 1.44
C ILE A 70 -15.43 0.19 2.04
N ARG A 71 -15.55 0.12 3.36
CA ARG A 71 -16.63 -0.64 4.01
C ARG A 71 -18.00 -0.10 3.67
N HIS A 72 -18.18 1.22 3.65
CA HIS A 72 -19.46 1.83 3.29
C HIS A 72 -19.78 1.61 1.82
N THR A 73 -18.79 1.77 0.93
CA THR A 73 -18.95 1.52 -0.50
C THR A 73 -19.36 0.07 -0.77
N VAL A 74 -18.62 -0.89 -0.20
CA VAL A 74 -18.93 -2.33 -0.33
C VAL A 74 -20.33 -2.64 0.21
N ALA A 75 -20.68 -2.14 1.40
CA ALA A 75 -22.00 -2.38 1.98
C ALA A 75 -23.15 -1.80 1.12
N ALA A 76 -22.96 -0.61 0.54
CA ALA A 76 -23.93 -0.02 -0.39
C ALA A 76 -24.10 -0.89 -1.64
N LEU A 77 -22.99 -1.32 -2.25
CA LEU A 77 -23.01 -2.17 -3.44
C LEU A 77 -23.66 -3.52 -3.19
N GLU A 78 -23.35 -4.17 -2.07
CA GLU A 78 -23.97 -5.44 -1.66
C GLU A 78 -25.49 -5.29 -1.42
N ALA A 79 -25.94 -4.12 -0.98
CA ALA A 79 -27.34 -3.79 -0.83
C ALA A 79 -28.03 -3.34 -2.14
N GLY A 80 -27.30 -3.26 -3.25
CA GLY A 80 -27.80 -2.73 -4.53
C GLY A 80 -28.09 -1.24 -4.50
N LEU A 81 -27.39 -0.49 -3.65
CA LEU A 81 -27.50 0.96 -3.49
C LEU A 81 -26.32 1.68 -4.14
N GLU A 82 -26.54 2.92 -4.54
CA GLU A 82 -25.49 3.81 -5.04
C GLU A 82 -24.59 4.27 -3.87
N PRO A 83 -23.26 4.05 -3.93
CA PRO A 83 -22.34 4.41 -2.86
C PRO A 83 -22.18 5.93 -2.63
N GLY A 84 -22.40 6.75 -3.66
CA GLY A 84 -22.31 8.20 -3.58
C GLY A 84 -20.97 8.71 -3.03
N ALA A 85 -21.03 9.54 -1.99
CA ALA A 85 -19.89 10.27 -1.46
C ALA A 85 -18.73 9.37 -0.97
N ASP A 86 -19.01 8.18 -0.43
CA ASP A 86 -17.94 7.27 0.01
C ASP A 86 -17.09 6.75 -1.18
N LEU A 87 -17.71 6.56 -2.34
CA LEU A 87 -16.99 6.20 -3.57
C LEU A 87 -16.24 7.40 -4.14
N ASP A 88 -16.83 8.60 -4.12
CA ASP A 88 -16.15 9.83 -4.55
C ASP A 88 -14.88 10.10 -3.72
N ASP A 89 -14.97 9.96 -2.40
CA ASP A 89 -13.82 10.07 -1.49
C ASP A 89 -12.76 9.03 -1.82
N LEU A 90 -13.17 7.78 -2.08
CA LEU A 90 -12.26 6.70 -2.45
C LEU A 90 -11.53 6.97 -3.77
N VAL A 91 -12.24 7.48 -4.78
CA VAL A 91 -11.64 7.90 -6.06
C VAL A 91 -10.64 9.04 -5.82
N GLY A 92 -10.97 10.00 -4.96
CA GLY A 92 -10.04 11.05 -4.55
C GLY A 92 -8.75 10.49 -3.97
N PHE A 93 -8.83 9.53 -3.04
CA PHE A 93 -7.65 8.90 -2.43
C PHE A 93 -6.79 8.06 -3.41
N LEU A 94 -7.31 7.75 -4.61
CA LEU A 94 -6.61 7.01 -5.66
C LEU A 94 -5.86 7.93 -6.64
N GLU A 95 -6.01 9.26 -6.53
CA GLU A 95 -5.27 10.19 -7.37
C GLU A 95 -3.74 10.02 -7.17
N PRO A 96 -2.93 9.97 -8.24
CA PRO A 96 -1.49 9.66 -8.14
C PRO A 96 -0.67 10.59 -7.24
N LYS A 97 -1.15 11.82 -7.02
CA LYS A 97 -0.49 12.84 -6.20
C LYS A 97 -0.85 12.74 -4.71
N GLU A 98 -1.84 11.92 -4.36
CA GLU A 98 -2.30 11.81 -2.97
C GLU A 98 -1.29 11.07 -2.10
N ALA A 99 -1.23 11.51 -0.85
CA ALA A 99 -0.39 10.88 0.14
C ALA A 99 -0.81 9.41 0.32
N TYR A 100 0.19 8.52 0.32
CA TYR A 100 -0.02 7.09 0.55
C TYR A 100 -0.91 6.40 -0.50
N VAL A 101 -1.01 6.93 -1.72
CA VAL A 101 -1.78 6.33 -2.81
C VAL A 101 -1.46 4.84 -3.03
N ALA A 102 -0.20 4.42 -2.88
CA ALA A 102 0.19 3.01 -3.00
C ALA A 102 -0.49 2.12 -1.92
N LEU A 103 -0.60 2.61 -0.69
CA LEU A 103 -1.34 1.93 0.38
C LEU A 103 -2.84 1.90 0.06
N THR A 104 -3.41 3.01 -0.42
CA THR A 104 -4.82 3.07 -0.84
C THR A 104 -5.10 2.01 -1.92
N ARG A 105 -4.28 1.96 -2.98
CA ARG A 105 -4.41 0.99 -4.07
C ARG A 105 -4.36 -0.44 -3.57
N SER A 106 -3.44 -0.75 -2.66
CA SER A 106 -3.35 -2.09 -2.06
C SER A 106 -4.63 -2.47 -1.34
N LEU A 107 -5.17 -1.58 -0.49
CA LEU A 107 -6.39 -1.85 0.27
C LEU A 107 -7.62 -1.99 -0.64
N VAL A 108 -7.71 -1.15 -1.68
CA VAL A 108 -8.80 -1.21 -2.66
C VAL A 108 -8.73 -2.51 -3.47
N ARG A 109 -7.55 -2.92 -3.94
CA ARG A 109 -7.37 -4.22 -4.61
C ARG A 109 -7.77 -5.39 -3.71
N GLU A 110 -7.35 -5.37 -2.45
CA GLU A 110 -7.62 -6.43 -1.49
C GLU A 110 -9.11 -6.56 -1.15
N HIS A 111 -9.81 -5.43 -0.94
CA HIS A 111 -11.16 -5.45 -0.35
C HIS A 111 -12.28 -5.16 -1.34
N MET A 112 -11.99 -4.54 -2.48
CA MET A 112 -13.01 -4.19 -3.48
C MET A 112 -12.84 -4.97 -4.79
N GLY A 113 -11.93 -5.95 -4.85
CA GLY A 113 -11.62 -6.77 -6.03
C GLY A 113 -12.83 -7.15 -6.90
N PRO A 114 -13.92 -7.70 -6.33
CA PRO A 114 -15.11 -8.08 -7.10
C PRO A 114 -15.85 -6.93 -7.78
N PHE A 115 -15.67 -5.69 -7.30
CA PHE A 115 -16.41 -4.50 -7.74
C PHE A 115 -15.58 -3.55 -8.64
N LEU A 116 -14.26 -3.76 -8.75
CA LEU A 116 -13.36 -2.81 -9.41
C LEU A 116 -13.75 -2.53 -10.86
N GLN A 117 -14.08 -3.59 -11.61
CA GLN A 117 -14.45 -3.49 -13.01
C GLN A 117 -15.79 -2.78 -13.20
N SER A 118 -16.80 -3.09 -12.38
CA SER A 118 -18.10 -2.41 -12.45
C SER A 118 -18.02 -0.93 -12.09
N LEU A 119 -17.08 -0.56 -11.22
CA LEU A 119 -16.85 0.83 -10.79
C LEU A 119 -15.87 1.59 -11.70
N GLY A 120 -15.26 0.92 -12.69
CA GLY A 120 -14.24 1.51 -13.56
C GLY A 120 -12.93 1.88 -12.84
N LEU A 121 -12.66 1.29 -11.67
CA LEU A 121 -11.49 1.62 -10.85
C LEU A 121 -10.22 0.89 -11.28
N ASP A 122 -10.30 -0.13 -12.13
CA ASP A 122 -9.12 -0.92 -12.56
C ASP A 122 -8.01 -0.07 -13.19
N GLN A 123 -8.37 1.04 -13.86
CA GLN A 123 -7.39 1.93 -14.50
C GLN A 123 -6.62 2.79 -13.50
N LEU A 124 -7.09 2.89 -12.26
CA LEU A 124 -6.50 3.71 -11.19
C LEU A 124 -5.58 2.93 -10.26
N LEU A 125 -5.54 1.60 -10.40
CA LEU A 125 -4.83 0.67 -9.51
C LEU A 125 -3.55 0.15 -10.16
#